data_AF-A0A371WN28-F1
#
_entry.id   AF-A0A371WN28-F1
#
_cell.length_a   1.000
_cell.length_b   1.000
_cell.length_c   1.000
_cell.angle_alpha   90.00
_cell.angle_beta   90.00
_cell.angle_gamma   90.00
#
_symmetry.space_group_name_H-M   'P 1'
#
loop_
_entity.id
_entity.type
_entity.pdbx_description
1 polymer ?
#
loop_
_entity_poly.entity_id
_entity_poly.type
_entity_poly.pdbx_seq_one_letter_code
_entity_poly.pdbx_strand_id
1 'polypeptide(L)'
;MLRLFFVLCAAVFSTHAFAASFDGTWHVIGKTTVGDCTKSVSGDVSIRDNRIYRTDENPDDMIGAVNDDGTAWAHLEQDGHVVRASGHLHPRNATGAWASNSDECGGTWTAVKQK
;
A
#
# COMPACT_ATOMS: atom_id res chain seq x y z
N MET A 1 -25.92 -35.59 49.55
CA MET A 1 -26.47 -34.93 48.35
C MET A 1 -25.33 -34.24 47.61
N LEU A 2 -24.80 -34.86 46.56
CA LEU A 2 -23.63 -34.38 45.81
C LEU A 2 -24.11 -33.61 44.57
N ARG A 3 -23.89 -32.29 44.52
CA ARG A 3 -24.22 -31.45 43.35
C ARG A 3 -23.02 -31.43 42.41
N LEU A 4 -23.11 -32.15 41.29
CA LEU A 4 -22.18 -31.99 40.15
C LEU A 4 -22.40 -30.60 39.53
N PHE A 5 -21.40 -29.73 39.62
CA PHE A 5 -21.34 -28.52 38.78
C PHE A 5 -20.61 -28.88 37.49
N PHE A 6 -21.37 -28.98 36.40
CA PHE A 6 -20.85 -29.11 35.05
C PHE A 6 -20.34 -27.74 34.60
N VAL A 7 -19.02 -27.52 34.65
CA VAL A 7 -18.40 -26.31 34.09
C VAL A 7 -18.11 -26.57 32.61
N LEU A 8 -18.98 -26.05 31.75
CA LEU A 8 -18.78 -26.07 30.30
C LEU A 8 -17.79 -24.95 29.93
N CYS A 9 -16.52 -25.31 29.76
CA CYS A 9 -15.50 -24.37 29.29
C CYS A 9 -15.60 -24.26 27.76
N ALA A 10 -16.38 -23.28 27.27
CA ALA A 10 -16.44 -22.97 25.86
C ALA A 10 -15.13 -22.30 25.43
N ALA A 11 -14.26 -23.05 24.75
CA ALA A 11 -13.05 -22.51 24.14
C ALA A 11 -13.45 -21.59 22.98
N VAL A 12 -13.38 -20.28 23.20
CA VAL A 12 -13.47 -19.26 22.15
C VAL A 12 -12.16 -19.31 21.37
N PHE A 13 -12.16 -20.00 20.24
CA PHE A 13 -11.05 -19.94 19.28
C PHE A 13 -11.15 -18.60 18.54
N SER A 14 -10.40 -17.60 18.99
CA SER A 14 -10.18 -16.38 18.22
C SER A 14 -9.39 -16.74 16.96
N THR A 15 -10.08 -16.88 15.83
CA THR A 15 -9.45 -16.94 14.52
C THR A 15 -8.81 -15.58 14.24
N HIS A 16 -7.56 -15.41 14.65
CA HIS A 16 -6.74 -14.33 14.14
C HIS A 16 -6.46 -14.65 12.68
N ALA A 17 -7.29 -14.13 11.78
CA ALA A 17 -6.88 -13.93 10.41
C ALA A 17 -5.67 -12.99 10.48
N PHE A 18 -4.46 -13.55 10.39
CA PHE A 18 -3.28 -12.75 10.15
C PHE A 18 -3.52 -12.08 8.80
N ALA A 19 -3.97 -10.82 8.81
CA ALA A 19 -3.93 -9.99 7.63
C ALA A 19 -2.52 -10.11 7.06
N ALA A 20 -2.41 -10.33 5.74
CA ALA A 20 -1.10 -10.36 5.11
C ALA A 20 -0.45 -9.00 5.37
N SER A 21 0.57 -8.95 6.22
CA SER A 21 1.28 -7.69 6.47
C SER A 21 1.98 -7.29 5.18
N PHE A 22 1.48 -6.21 4.57
CA PHE A 22 2.11 -5.54 3.45
C PHE A 22 3.32 -4.71 3.89
N ASP A 23 3.59 -4.63 5.20
CA ASP A 23 4.68 -3.85 5.78
C ASP A 23 6.03 -4.29 5.24
N GLY A 24 6.93 -3.32 5.09
CA GLY A 24 8.26 -3.49 4.54
C GLY A 24 8.55 -2.52 3.41
N THR A 25 9.74 -2.64 2.83
CA THR A 25 10.18 -1.81 1.72
C THR A 25 9.74 -2.39 0.39
N TRP A 26 9.28 -1.54 -0.51
CA TRP A 26 8.79 -1.87 -1.83
C TRP A 26 9.51 -1.02 -2.86
N HIS A 27 10.07 -1.66 -3.87
CA HIS A 27 10.61 -0.96 -5.03
C HIS A 27 9.50 -0.77 -6.05
N VAL A 28 9.19 0.48 -6.36
CA VAL A 28 8.12 0.88 -7.27
C VAL A 28 8.72 1.36 -8.58
N ILE A 29 8.11 0.97 -9.70
CA ILE A 29 8.42 1.46 -11.03
C ILE A 29 7.13 2.03 -11.63
N GLY A 30 7.12 3.34 -11.85
CA GLY A 30 6.07 4.04 -12.60
C GLY A 30 6.45 4.14 -14.08
N LYS A 31 5.49 3.86 -14.96
CA LYS A 31 5.61 4.02 -16.41
C LYS A 31 4.56 5.00 -16.90
N THR A 32 4.98 5.95 -17.73
CA THR A 32 4.10 6.92 -18.39
C THR A 32 3.57 6.30 -19.68
N THR A 33 2.25 6.20 -19.78
CA THR A 33 1.55 5.72 -20.99
C THR A 33 0.63 6.78 -21.59
N VAL A 34 0.45 7.91 -20.90
CA VAL A 34 -0.32 9.08 -21.33
C VAL A 34 0.51 10.34 -21.07
N GLY A 35 0.59 11.23 -22.07
CA GLY A 35 1.34 12.48 -22.00
C GLY A 35 2.83 12.37 -22.36
N ASP A 36 3.51 13.50 -22.35
CA ASP A 36 4.92 13.65 -22.78
C ASP A 36 5.92 13.77 -21.62
N CYS A 37 5.52 13.37 -20.43
CA CYS A 37 6.40 13.28 -19.26
C CYS A 37 7.50 12.22 -19.41
N THR A 38 8.44 12.25 -18.46
CA THR A 38 9.47 11.21 -18.25
C THR A 38 8.86 9.81 -18.38
N LYS A 39 9.45 8.97 -19.23
CA LYS A 39 8.82 7.70 -19.63
C LYS A 39 8.78 6.65 -18.52
N SER A 40 9.73 6.67 -17.59
CA SER A 40 9.75 5.77 -16.44
C SER A 40 10.46 6.42 -15.26
N VAL A 41 9.94 6.20 -14.06
CA VAL A 41 10.55 6.60 -12.79
C VAL A 41 10.53 5.41 -11.82
N SER A 42 11.46 5.36 -10.88
CA SER A 42 11.50 4.29 -9.88
C SER A 42 12.02 4.82 -8.55
N GLY A 43 11.57 4.20 -7.45
CA GLY A 43 11.98 4.57 -6.10
C GLY A 43 11.45 3.58 -5.06
N ASP A 44 11.89 3.75 -3.83
CA ASP A 44 11.54 2.86 -2.72
C ASP A 44 10.55 3.54 -1.77
N VAL A 45 9.48 2.80 -1.44
CA VAL A 45 8.50 3.19 -0.42
C VAL A 45 8.50 2.18 0.72
N SER A 46 8.21 2.62 1.93
CA SER A 46 7.97 1.77 3.08
C SER A 46 6.49 1.72 3.41
N ILE A 47 5.98 0.53 3.71
CA ILE A 47 4.67 0.37 4.33
C ILE A 47 4.88 0.05 5.80
N ARG A 48 4.19 0.77 6.69
CA ARG A 48 4.16 0.52 8.14
C ARG A 48 2.78 0.85 8.67
N ASP A 49 2.17 -0.08 9.39
CA ASP A 49 0.84 0.08 9.98
C ASP A 49 -0.18 0.55 8.93
N ASN A 50 -0.19 -0.14 7.78
CA ASN A 50 -1.06 0.15 6.64
C ASN A 50 -0.85 1.53 5.98
N ARG A 51 0.19 2.28 6.35
CA ARG A 51 0.51 3.60 5.79
C ARG A 51 1.74 3.57 4.91
N ILE A 52 1.71 4.30 3.80
CA ILE A 52 2.78 4.38 2.82
C ILE A 52 3.65 5.61 3.11
N TYR A 53 4.97 5.40 3.16
CA TYR A 53 5.98 6.43 3.41
C TYR A 53 7.05 6.38 2.32
N ARG A 54 7.58 7.53 1.91
CA ARG A 54 8.78 7.56 1.06
C ARG A 54 9.99 7.39 1.94
N THR A 55 11.00 6.69 1.43
CA THR A 55 12.22 6.40 2.19
C THR A 55 13.23 7.55 2.16
N ASP A 56 13.04 8.50 1.25
CA ASP A 56 14.01 9.51 0.82
C ASP A 56 13.49 10.96 0.81
N GLU A 57 12.21 11.19 1.14
CA GLU A 57 11.55 12.50 1.05
C GLU A 57 10.80 12.89 2.33
N ASN A 58 10.36 14.16 2.39
CA ASN A 58 9.56 14.67 3.50
C ASN A 58 8.26 13.86 3.62
N PRO A 59 7.95 13.26 4.78
CA PRO A 59 6.73 12.47 4.97
C PRO A 59 5.43 13.20 4.67
N ASP A 60 5.44 14.54 4.69
CA ASP A 60 4.26 15.36 4.42
C ASP A 60 3.91 15.47 2.92
N ASP A 61 4.87 15.20 2.03
CA ASP A 61 4.69 15.32 0.57
C ASP A 61 3.96 14.09 -0.02
N MET A 62 3.75 13.05 0.80
CA MET A 62 3.00 11.86 0.40
C MET A 62 2.07 11.38 1.50
N ILE A 63 0.80 11.20 1.13
CA ILE A 63 -0.19 10.48 1.93
C ILE A 63 -0.65 9.24 1.16
N GLY A 64 -0.72 8.10 1.83
CA GLY A 64 -1.19 6.87 1.21
C GLY A 64 -1.39 5.76 2.21
N ALA A 65 -2.21 4.79 1.84
CA ALA A 65 -2.52 3.65 2.69
C ALA A 65 -2.79 2.38 1.87
N VAL A 66 -2.68 1.24 2.56
CA VAL A 66 -3.04 -0.08 2.06
C VAL A 66 -4.08 -0.68 2.99
N ASN A 67 -5.26 -0.99 2.46
CA ASN A 67 -6.31 -1.67 3.20
C ASN A 67 -5.97 -3.15 3.39
N ASP A 68 -6.63 -3.80 4.34
CA ASP A 68 -6.40 -5.22 4.65
C ASP A 68 -6.70 -6.17 3.47
N ASP A 69 -7.53 -5.73 2.53
CA ASP A 69 -7.82 -6.45 1.30
C ASP A 69 -6.72 -6.32 0.24
N GLY A 70 -5.69 -5.49 0.47
CA GLY A 70 -4.60 -5.20 -0.47
C GLY A 70 -4.85 -3.99 -1.36
N THR A 71 -6.02 -3.35 -1.30
CA THR A 71 -6.30 -2.13 -2.05
C THR A 71 -5.44 -0.99 -1.54
N ALA A 72 -4.72 -0.32 -2.44
CA ALA A 72 -3.83 0.79 -2.12
C ALA A 72 -4.20 2.07 -2.86
N TRP A 73 -3.93 3.19 -2.20
CA TRP A 73 -4.02 4.51 -2.78
C TRP A 73 -2.89 5.40 -2.23
N ALA A 74 -2.46 6.36 -3.05
CA ALA A 74 -1.50 7.37 -2.66
C ALA A 74 -1.80 8.69 -3.37
N HIS A 75 -1.42 9.77 -2.71
CA HIS A 75 -1.44 11.13 -3.22
C HIS A 75 -0.11 11.76 -2.86
N LEU A 76 0.56 12.30 -3.88
CA LEU A 76 1.84 12.97 -3.74
C LEU A 76 1.67 14.40 -4.22
N GLU A 77 2.20 15.34 -3.44
CA GLU A 77 2.24 16.76 -3.78
C GLU A 77 3.64 17.29 -3.52
N GLN A 78 4.29 17.78 -4.57
CA GLN A 78 5.63 18.35 -4.48
C GLN A 78 5.76 19.51 -5.45
N ASP A 79 6.19 20.68 -4.97
CA ASP A 79 6.43 21.88 -5.79
C ASP A 79 5.24 22.27 -6.72
N GLY A 80 4.00 21.95 -6.31
CA GLY A 80 2.78 22.18 -7.10
C GLY A 80 2.43 21.08 -8.11
N HIS A 81 3.26 20.04 -8.23
CA HIS A 81 2.96 18.82 -8.99
C HIS A 81 2.15 17.85 -8.13
N VAL A 82 1.06 17.33 -8.68
CA VAL A 82 0.11 16.48 -7.97
C VAL A 82 -0.06 15.15 -8.69
N VAL A 83 0.36 14.07 -8.03
CA VAL A 83 0.18 12.70 -8.51
C VAL A 83 -0.82 11.97 -7.63
N ARG A 84 -1.70 11.19 -8.25
CA ARG A 84 -2.58 10.23 -7.56
C ARG A 84 -2.31 8.84 -8.12
N ALA A 85 -2.17 7.88 -7.22
CA ALA A 85 -1.96 6.48 -7.58
C ALA A 85 -2.95 5.59 -6.84
N SER A 86 -3.38 4.52 -7.49
CA SER A 86 -4.18 3.46 -6.89
C SER A 86 -3.79 2.11 -7.47
N GLY A 87 -4.05 1.04 -6.72
CA GLY A 87 -3.79 -0.31 -7.20
C GLY A 87 -4.03 -1.36 -6.14
N HIS A 88 -3.40 -2.52 -6.32
CA HIS A 88 -3.61 -3.68 -5.47
C HIS A 88 -2.28 -4.38 -5.16
N LEU A 89 -2.09 -4.72 -3.89
CA LEU A 89 -0.94 -5.46 -3.40
C LEU A 89 -1.29 -6.94 -3.22
N HIS A 90 -0.38 -7.78 -3.68
CA HIS A 90 -0.25 -9.17 -3.27
C HIS A 90 0.94 -9.28 -2.30
N PRO A 91 1.15 -10.41 -1.60
CA PRO A 91 2.19 -10.51 -0.56
C PRO A 91 3.63 -10.14 -0.99
N ARG A 92 3.97 -10.19 -2.30
CA ARG A 92 5.32 -9.90 -2.81
C ARG A 92 5.37 -8.97 -4.03
N ASN A 93 4.24 -8.65 -4.63
CA ASN A 93 4.18 -7.83 -5.83
C ASN A 93 2.91 -6.97 -5.80
N ALA A 94 2.91 -5.89 -6.57
CA ALA A 94 1.78 -5.00 -6.66
C ALA A 94 1.74 -4.33 -8.02
N THR A 95 0.56 -3.84 -8.40
CA THR A 95 0.36 -3.14 -9.66
C THR A 95 -0.81 -2.18 -9.55
N GLY A 96 -0.81 -1.16 -10.40
CA GLY A 96 -1.90 -0.20 -10.45
C GLY A 96 -1.74 0.87 -11.51
N ALA A 97 -2.52 1.93 -11.35
CA ALA A 97 -2.54 3.08 -12.22
C ALA A 97 -2.15 4.35 -11.44
N TRP A 98 -1.68 5.34 -12.17
CA TRP A 98 -1.43 6.68 -11.65
C TRP A 98 -1.82 7.74 -12.67
N ALA A 99 -2.13 8.94 -12.17
CA ALA A 99 -2.44 10.11 -12.96
C ALA A 99 -1.92 11.38 -12.28
N SER A 100 -1.50 12.34 -13.09
CA SER A 100 -1.20 13.71 -12.70
C SER A 100 -2.01 14.66 -13.55
N ASN A 101 -2.95 15.37 -12.93
CA ASN A 101 -3.72 16.41 -13.62
C ASN A 101 -2.93 17.70 -13.76
N SER A 102 -1.94 17.95 -12.88
CA SER A 102 -1.07 19.13 -12.99
C SER A 102 -0.12 19.04 -14.16
N ASP A 103 0.28 17.82 -14.55
CA ASP A 103 1.25 17.57 -15.61
C ASP A 103 0.62 16.96 -16.87
N GLU A 104 -0.70 16.76 -16.89
CA GLU A 104 -1.45 16.09 -17.96
C GLU A 104 -0.88 14.72 -18.36
N CYS A 105 -0.36 13.98 -17.38
CA CYS A 105 0.31 12.71 -17.58
C CYS A 105 -0.33 11.58 -16.77
N GLY A 106 -0.10 10.34 -17.21
CA GLY A 106 -0.60 9.17 -16.50
C GLY A 106 0.01 7.87 -16.98
N GLY A 107 -0.29 6.80 -16.27
CA GLY A 107 0.05 5.46 -16.71
C GLY A 107 -0.10 4.41 -15.65
N THR A 108 0.82 3.46 -15.65
CA THR A 108 0.79 2.28 -14.79
C THR A 108 1.99 2.24 -13.88
N TRP A 109 1.86 1.50 -12.79
CA TRP A 109 2.98 1.23 -11.91
C TRP A 109 2.98 -0.24 -11.51
N THR A 110 4.17 -0.74 -11.19
CA THR A 110 4.39 -2.07 -10.61
C THR A 110 5.29 -1.93 -9.40
N ALA A 111 5.16 -2.81 -8.42
CA ALA A 111 6.08 -2.85 -7.29
C ALA A 111 6.45 -4.28 -6.89
N VAL A 112 7.64 -4.42 -6.30
CA VAL A 112 8.14 -5.68 -5.74
C VAL A 112 8.63 -5.44 -4.32
N LYS A 113 8.20 -6.30 -3.40
CA LYS A 113 8.64 -6.25 -2.00
C LYS A 113 10.12 -6.62 -1.91
N GLN A 114 10.91 -5.78 -1.25
CA GLN A 114 12.32 -6.02 -0.99
C GLN A 114 12.47 -7.10 0.10
N LYS A 115 13.61 -7.80 0.09
CA LYS A 115 13.89 -8.90 1.01
C LYS A 115 14.32 -8.42 2.39
#